data_AF-A0A952VXL5-F1
#
_entry.id   AF-A0A952VXL5-F1
#
_cell.length_a   1.000
_cell.length_b   1.000
_cell.length_c   1.000
_cell.angle_alpha   90.00
_cell.angle_beta   90.00
_cell.angle_gamma   90.00
#
_symmetry.space_group_name_H-M   'P 1'
#
loop_
_entity.id
_entity.type
_entity.pdbx_description
1 polymer ?
#
loop_
_entity_poly.entity_id
_entity_poly.type
_entity_poly.pdbx_seq_one_letter_code
_entity_poly.pdbx_strand_id
1 'polypeptide(L)'
;MSQDMRRKGLVVGVAAAGLLVGAIAGFFAAHRMMSDMSGMKGSGEMKGHGMEDMSMKGMSMEGAKPTRDTEPMSGMSSAPSGAVAVPAVARQLIGVRSAPATHATLEEEIRTVGTVGYDERGFTQVTLKTSGWVRKVFVDSIGRPVRKGEPLFTIYSPDLLATEDEYLLALKTQAQLVESPLDDAKAGAGALVASARERLRLWDVTDAQIAALERRGKAEPVLTIYAPSSGIVMKRDALPGKYVEPG
;
A
#
# COMPACT_ATOMS: atom_id res chain seq x y z
N MET A 1 12.47 -28.71 45.42
CA MET A 1 13.02 -28.56 44.06
C MET A 1 12.63 -27.17 43.58
N SER A 2 13.59 -26.26 43.38
CA SER A 2 13.33 -24.91 42.85
C SER A 2 13.42 -24.91 41.33
N GLN A 3 12.67 -24.05 40.65
CA GLN A 3 12.99 -23.48 39.33
C GLN A 3 12.23 -22.14 39.19
N ASP A 4 12.89 -21.05 39.59
CA ASP A 4 12.56 -19.67 39.21
C ASP A 4 12.97 -19.45 37.76
N MET A 5 12.08 -18.94 36.89
CA MET A 5 12.58 -18.26 35.69
C MET A 5 11.65 -17.13 35.17
N ARG A 6 12.06 -15.92 35.53
CA ARG A 6 11.74 -14.61 34.95
C ARG A 6 11.36 -14.61 33.45
N ARG A 7 10.38 -13.79 33.08
CA ARG A 7 10.44 -12.96 31.85
C ARG A 7 9.95 -11.54 32.09
N LYS A 8 10.76 -10.56 31.67
CA LYS A 8 10.39 -9.15 31.49
C LYS A 8 10.00 -8.92 30.02
N GLY A 9 9.09 -7.99 29.77
CA GLY A 9 8.70 -7.50 28.44
C GLY A 9 7.58 -6.48 28.62
N LEU A 10 7.89 -5.20 28.86
CA LEU A 10 8.17 -4.18 27.85
C LEU A 10 6.89 -3.78 27.09
N VAL A 11 6.25 -2.72 27.59
CA VAL A 11 5.09 -2.07 26.97
C VAL A 11 5.54 -1.28 25.75
N VAL A 12 4.88 -1.51 24.61
CA VAL A 12 5.11 -0.77 23.37
C VAL A 12 4.30 0.52 23.42
N GLY A 13 4.99 1.66 23.49
CA GLY A 13 4.40 2.98 23.31
C GLY A 13 4.29 3.33 21.82
N VAL A 14 3.07 3.68 21.37
CA VAL A 14 2.81 4.11 19.99
C VAL A 14 3.29 5.55 19.80
N ALA A 15 4.02 5.81 18.70
CA ALA A 15 4.21 7.15 18.16
C ALA A 15 4.03 7.11 16.64
N ALA A 16 3.02 7.82 16.15
CA ALA A 16 2.75 8.01 14.73
C ALA A 16 3.31 9.35 14.23
N ALA A 17 3.23 9.57 12.91
CA ALA A 17 3.58 10.75 12.12
C ALA A 17 5.02 10.81 11.57
N GLY A 18 5.12 11.10 10.26
CA GLY A 18 6.41 11.22 9.55
C GLY A 18 6.34 11.06 8.03
N LEU A 19 5.42 11.76 7.36
CA LEU A 19 5.48 11.92 5.89
C LEU A 19 6.58 12.94 5.53
N LEU A 20 7.17 12.79 4.34
CA LEU A 20 8.13 13.70 3.67
C LEU A 20 9.57 13.76 4.25
N VAL A 21 10.54 13.27 3.48
CA VAL A 21 11.51 14.06 2.68
C VAL A 21 12.42 13.06 1.94
N GLY A 22 12.14 12.85 0.65
CA GLY A 22 12.90 11.95 -0.23
C GLY A 22 13.63 12.69 -1.37
N ALA A 23 14.10 13.92 -1.13
CA ALA A 23 14.55 14.83 -2.18
C ALA A 23 15.86 15.60 -1.89
N ILE A 24 16.64 15.21 -0.87
CA ILE A 24 17.86 15.95 -0.47
C ILE A 24 19.15 15.12 -0.66
N ALA A 25 19.08 13.80 -0.87
CA ALA A 25 20.26 12.95 -1.03
C ALA A 25 21.06 13.18 -2.33
N GLY A 26 20.43 13.71 -3.39
CA GLY A 26 21.09 13.92 -4.70
C GLY A 26 21.92 15.21 -4.79
N PHE A 27 21.51 16.28 -4.11
CA PHE A 27 22.14 17.61 -4.27
C PHE A 27 23.44 17.76 -3.46
N PHE A 28 23.60 17.01 -2.38
CA PHE A 28 24.75 17.15 -1.47
C PHE A 28 25.99 16.30 -1.87
N ALA A 29 25.83 15.36 -2.80
CA ALA A 29 26.95 14.56 -3.33
C ALA A 29 27.76 15.31 -4.41
N ALA A 30 27.12 16.20 -5.18
CA ALA A 30 27.75 16.90 -6.29
C ALA A 30 28.63 18.10 -5.88
N HIS A 31 28.44 18.65 -4.69
CA HIS A 31 29.21 19.83 -4.22
C HIS A 31 30.46 19.49 -3.38
N ARG A 32 30.73 18.21 -3.11
CA ARG A 32 31.88 17.77 -2.28
C ARG A 32 33.13 17.38 -3.10
N MET A 33 33.09 17.50 -4.43
CA MET A 33 34.23 17.27 -5.33
C MET A 33 34.65 18.54 -6.10
N MET A 34 34.56 19.72 -5.47
CA MET A 34 35.10 20.95 -6.06
C MET A 34 35.67 21.94 -5.01
N SER A 35 36.28 21.42 -3.93
CA SER A 35 36.83 22.24 -2.85
C SER A 35 38.27 21.90 -2.44
N ASP A 36 38.98 21.06 -3.19
CA ASP A 36 40.26 20.46 -2.73
C ASP A 36 41.49 20.79 -3.61
N MET A 37 41.42 21.88 -4.41
CA MET A 37 42.58 22.44 -5.12
C MET A 37 42.57 23.98 -5.10
N SER A 38 42.60 24.57 -3.90
CA SER A 38 42.90 26.00 -3.70
C SER A 38 43.37 26.27 -2.27
N GLY A 39 44.63 25.97 -1.94
CA GLY A 39 45.09 26.15 -0.55
C GLY A 39 46.56 25.89 -0.19
N MET A 40 47.49 25.75 -1.13
CA MET A 40 48.91 25.57 -0.77
C MET A 40 49.60 26.94 -0.56
N LYS A 41 49.47 27.50 0.64
CA LYS A 41 50.02 28.82 0.99
C LYS A 41 51.47 28.71 1.48
N GLY A 42 52.43 28.90 0.58
CA GLY A 42 53.85 29.08 0.93
C GLY A 42 54.19 30.56 1.17
N SER A 43 54.50 30.93 2.41
CA SER A 43 54.97 32.27 2.78
C SER A 43 56.47 32.43 2.52
N GLY A 44 56.88 33.49 1.81
CA GLY A 44 58.28 33.80 1.56
C GLY A 44 58.45 35.21 1.00
N GLU A 45 58.70 36.16 1.88
CA GLU A 45 58.96 37.57 1.55
C GLU A 45 60.40 37.74 1.03
N MET A 46 60.63 38.50 -0.05
CA MET A 46 61.60 39.62 -0.09
C MET A 46 61.85 40.21 -1.49
N LYS A 47 61.96 41.54 -1.50
CA LYS A 47 62.77 42.42 -2.40
C LYS A 47 62.84 42.12 -3.89
N GLY A 48 62.25 43.03 -4.67
CA GLY A 48 62.80 43.39 -5.97
C GLY A 48 64.10 44.18 -5.83
N HIS A 49 65.07 43.89 -6.69
CA HIS A 49 66.12 44.80 -7.15
C HIS A 49 66.22 44.61 -8.66
N GLY A 50 66.25 45.71 -9.41
CA GLY A 50 66.54 45.67 -10.84
C GLY A 50 68.05 45.74 -11.08
N MET A 51 68.48 45.19 -12.20
CA MET A 51 69.71 45.48 -12.95
C MET A 51 69.57 44.72 -14.27
N GLU A 52 69.44 45.41 -15.41
CA GLU A 52 70.50 46.08 -16.19
C GLU A 52 71.10 45.16 -17.26
N ASP A 53 71.54 45.82 -18.33
CA ASP A 53 71.99 45.25 -19.60
C ASP A 53 72.95 44.06 -19.50
N MET A 54 72.72 43.06 -20.35
CA MET A 54 73.82 42.35 -21.02
C MET A 54 73.60 42.26 -22.53
N SER A 55 74.11 43.28 -23.22
CA SER A 55 74.49 43.19 -24.62
C SER A 55 75.54 42.09 -24.81
N MET A 56 75.20 41.00 -25.49
CA MET A 56 76.20 40.13 -26.12
C MET A 56 76.19 40.31 -27.63
N LYS A 57 77.19 41.05 -28.08
CA LYS A 57 77.46 41.40 -29.47
C LYS A 57 78.07 40.22 -30.22
N GLY A 58 77.54 39.93 -31.41
CA GLY A 58 78.32 39.34 -32.49
C GLY A 58 77.81 38.02 -33.04
N MET A 59 77.09 38.10 -34.18
CA MET A 59 77.50 37.44 -35.43
C MET A 59 76.62 37.99 -36.57
N SER A 60 77.26 38.50 -37.62
CA SER A 60 76.59 39.07 -38.80
C SER A 60 76.55 38.08 -39.95
N MET A 61 75.40 38.04 -40.65
CA MET A 61 75.19 37.90 -42.10
C MET A 61 76.01 36.89 -42.93
N GLU A 62 75.34 35.93 -43.61
CA GLU A 62 75.26 35.75 -45.09
C GLU A 62 74.33 34.53 -45.42
N GLY A 63 73.67 34.35 -46.58
CA GLY A 63 73.36 35.26 -47.69
C GLY A 63 72.80 34.57 -48.96
N ALA A 64 71.55 34.87 -49.33
CA ALA A 64 70.87 34.47 -50.59
C ALA A 64 70.61 32.93 -50.79
N LYS A 65 69.69 32.39 -51.64
CA LYS A 65 68.91 32.85 -52.82
C LYS A 65 67.49 32.21 -52.86
N PRO A 66 66.55 32.65 -53.74
CA PRO A 66 65.13 32.27 -53.68
C PRO A 66 64.67 31.10 -54.58
N THR A 67 63.45 30.61 -54.28
CA THR A 67 62.45 29.89 -55.10
C THR A 67 62.81 28.58 -55.82
N ARG A 68 61.96 27.55 -55.57
CA ARG A 68 61.49 26.61 -56.60
C ARG A 68 60.17 25.94 -56.20
N ASP A 69 59.10 26.38 -56.85
CA ASP A 69 58.02 25.58 -57.44
C ASP A 69 57.59 24.31 -56.68
N THR A 70 56.57 24.43 -55.83
CA THR A 70 55.73 23.30 -55.40
C THR A 70 54.32 23.47 -55.94
N GLU A 71 53.94 22.63 -56.90
CA GLU A 71 52.56 22.57 -57.38
C GLU A 71 51.61 22.15 -56.24
N PRO A 72 50.41 22.74 -56.13
CA PRO A 72 49.46 22.37 -55.09
C PRO A 72 48.93 20.95 -55.35
N MET A 73 49.24 20.03 -54.43
CA MET A 73 48.74 18.65 -54.44
C MET A 73 47.21 18.60 -54.55
N SER A 74 46.71 18.16 -55.70
CA SER A 74 45.29 17.94 -55.95
C SER A 74 44.76 16.84 -55.04
N GLY A 75 43.96 17.21 -54.04
CA GLY A 75 43.48 16.28 -53.01
C GLY A 75 42.91 16.97 -51.75
N MET A 76 43.30 18.22 -51.49
CA MET A 76 42.66 19.06 -50.47
C MET A 76 41.28 19.53 -50.95
N SER A 77 40.31 18.62 -50.93
CA SER A 77 38.89 18.99 -50.92
C SER A 77 38.66 20.00 -49.81
N SER A 78 38.04 21.14 -50.12
CA SER A 78 37.81 22.24 -49.18
C SER A 78 36.88 21.81 -48.05
N ALA A 79 37.45 21.24 -46.99
CA ALA A 79 36.71 20.90 -45.79
C ALA A 79 36.18 22.19 -45.15
N PRO A 80 34.90 22.24 -44.71
CA PRO A 80 34.34 23.43 -44.09
C PRO A 80 35.12 23.78 -42.81
N SER A 81 35.18 25.07 -42.48
CA SER A 81 35.90 25.56 -41.30
C SER A 81 35.46 24.81 -40.03
N GLY A 82 36.44 24.22 -39.33
CA GLY A 82 36.21 23.37 -38.15
C GLY A 82 36.21 21.85 -38.42
N ALA A 83 36.26 21.41 -39.68
CA ALA A 83 36.37 19.99 -40.02
C ALA A 83 37.83 19.51 -40.08
N VAL A 84 38.10 18.31 -39.55
CA VAL A 84 39.40 17.63 -39.63
C VAL A 84 39.37 16.57 -40.73
N ALA A 85 40.28 16.66 -41.70
CA ALA A 85 40.37 15.71 -42.79
C ALA A 85 41.16 14.45 -42.38
N VAL A 86 40.53 13.26 -42.48
CA VAL A 86 41.17 11.97 -42.19
C VAL A 86 41.25 11.12 -43.48
N PRO A 87 42.44 10.62 -43.87
CA PRO A 87 42.61 9.81 -45.08
C PRO A 87 41.69 8.58 -45.12
N ALA A 88 41.23 8.20 -46.31
CA ALA A 88 40.30 7.08 -46.49
C ALA A 88 40.90 5.75 -45.97
N VAL A 89 42.18 5.49 -46.26
CA VAL A 89 42.91 4.30 -45.78
C VAL A 89 42.96 4.26 -44.25
N ALA A 90 43.21 5.40 -43.59
CA ALA A 90 43.21 5.48 -42.13
C ALA A 90 41.81 5.20 -41.55
N ARG A 91 40.74 5.77 -42.14
CA ARG A 91 39.34 5.50 -41.75
C ARG A 91 38.95 4.03 -41.93
N GLN A 92 39.47 3.37 -42.96
CA GLN A 92 39.22 1.96 -43.24
C GLN A 92 39.99 1.03 -42.28
N LEU A 93 41.27 1.30 -42.02
CA LEU A 93 42.11 0.50 -41.10
C LEU A 93 41.59 0.52 -39.66
N ILE A 94 41.04 1.66 -39.20
CA ILE A 94 40.45 1.77 -37.85
C ILE A 94 38.96 1.39 -37.80
N GLY A 95 38.35 1.03 -38.94
CA GLY A 95 36.98 0.53 -39.00
C GLY A 95 35.89 1.55 -38.62
N VAL A 96 36.01 2.82 -39.06
CA VAL A 96 35.02 3.87 -38.74
C VAL A 96 33.61 3.45 -39.17
N ARG A 97 32.65 3.54 -38.24
CA ARG A 97 31.22 3.35 -38.48
C ARG A 97 30.46 4.65 -38.17
N SER A 98 29.47 4.97 -38.98
CA SER A 98 28.55 6.09 -38.75
C SER A 98 27.12 5.66 -39.05
N ALA A 99 26.16 6.38 -38.48
CA ALA A 99 24.74 6.26 -38.75
C ALA A 99 24.14 7.67 -38.89
N PRO A 100 23.08 7.87 -39.70
CA PRO A 100 22.40 9.16 -39.77
C PRO A 100 21.75 9.49 -38.42
N ALA A 101 21.80 10.76 -38.02
CA ALA A 101 21.07 11.22 -36.84
C ALA A 101 19.56 11.19 -37.12
N THR A 102 18.80 10.57 -36.23
CA THR A 102 17.33 10.46 -36.32
C THR A 102 16.69 10.74 -34.97
N HIS A 103 15.48 11.29 -34.97
CA HIS A 103 14.66 11.34 -33.77
C HIS A 103 13.91 10.02 -33.60
N ALA A 104 13.94 9.46 -32.39
CA ALA A 104 13.19 8.27 -32.02
C ALA A 104 12.74 8.38 -30.55
N THR A 105 11.62 7.76 -30.21
CA THR A 105 11.21 7.58 -28.81
C THR A 105 12.11 6.51 -28.18
N LEU A 106 12.75 6.84 -27.06
CA LEU A 106 13.48 5.86 -26.26
C LEU A 106 12.53 5.27 -25.21
N GLU A 107 12.30 3.96 -25.31
CA GLU A 107 11.53 3.20 -24.32
C GLU A 107 12.49 2.43 -23.40
N GLU A 108 12.26 2.49 -22.09
CA GLU A 108 13.04 1.78 -21.07
C GLU A 108 12.18 0.67 -20.44
N GLU A 109 12.56 -0.60 -20.64
CA GLU A 109 11.85 -1.74 -20.06
C GLU A 109 12.29 -1.98 -18.60
N ILE A 110 11.60 -1.38 -17.64
CA ILE A 110 11.86 -1.61 -16.21
C ILE A 110 11.13 -2.88 -15.75
N ARG A 111 11.89 -3.94 -15.44
CA ARG A 111 11.38 -5.16 -14.79
C ARG A 111 11.43 -5.02 -13.27
N THR A 112 10.29 -5.15 -12.62
CA THR A 112 10.15 -5.08 -11.16
C THR A 112 9.21 -6.17 -10.64
N VAL A 113 9.17 -6.34 -9.32
CA VAL A 113 8.23 -7.23 -8.62
C VAL A 113 7.03 -6.44 -8.10
N GLY A 114 5.87 -7.09 -8.04
CA GLY A 114 4.66 -6.56 -7.39
C GLY A 114 4.09 -7.56 -6.40
N THR A 115 3.34 -7.08 -5.42
CA THR A 115 2.61 -7.92 -4.46
C THR A 115 1.14 -8.02 -4.86
N VAL A 116 0.58 -9.23 -4.77
CA VAL A 116 -0.87 -9.43 -4.93
C VAL A 116 -1.53 -9.26 -3.57
N GLY A 117 -2.26 -8.17 -3.40
CA GLY A 117 -3.07 -7.90 -2.22
C GLY A 117 -4.46 -8.56 -2.28
N TYR A 118 -5.19 -8.49 -1.17
CA TYR A 118 -6.63 -8.81 -1.15
C TYR A 118 -7.43 -7.67 -1.78
N ASP A 119 -8.56 -7.99 -2.43
CA ASP A 119 -9.52 -6.96 -2.82
C ASP A 119 -10.25 -6.44 -1.57
N GLU A 120 -9.87 -5.25 -1.11
CA GLU A 120 -10.47 -4.58 0.05
C GLU A 120 -11.99 -4.39 -0.08
N ARG A 121 -12.52 -4.31 -1.32
CA ARG A 121 -13.97 -4.21 -1.58
C ARG A 121 -14.72 -5.51 -1.30
N GLY A 122 -14.01 -6.64 -1.23
CA GLY A 122 -14.56 -7.95 -0.92
C GLY A 122 -14.64 -8.25 0.59
N PHE A 123 -14.12 -7.39 1.47
CA PHE A 123 -14.12 -7.66 2.90
C PHE A 123 -15.54 -7.58 3.47
N THR A 124 -15.96 -8.64 4.16
CA THR A 124 -17.21 -8.67 4.91
C THR A 124 -16.92 -9.04 6.36
N GLN A 125 -17.22 -8.13 7.30
CA GLN A 125 -17.14 -8.39 8.73
C GLN A 125 -18.51 -8.83 9.25
N VAL A 126 -18.53 -9.89 10.06
CA VAL A 126 -19.74 -10.36 10.76
C VAL A 126 -19.63 -9.92 12.21
N THR A 127 -20.25 -8.78 12.52
CA THR A 127 -20.42 -8.25 13.87
C THR A 127 -21.78 -8.70 14.43
N LEU A 128 -21.87 -8.84 15.75
CA LEU A 128 -23.10 -9.15 16.47
C LEU A 128 -23.83 -7.87 16.92
N LYS A 129 -25.15 -7.92 16.95
CA LYS A 129 -26.00 -6.80 17.42
C LYS A 129 -26.60 -7.01 18.82
N THR A 130 -26.28 -8.14 19.44
CA THR A 130 -26.72 -8.50 20.80
C THR A 130 -25.57 -9.17 21.56
N SER A 131 -25.61 -9.09 22.89
CA SER A 131 -24.64 -9.72 23.77
C SER A 131 -24.89 -11.21 23.93
N GLY A 132 -23.86 -12.01 24.22
CA GLY A 132 -24.07 -13.43 24.48
C GLY A 132 -22.82 -14.31 24.51
N TRP A 133 -23.03 -15.62 24.58
CA TRP A 133 -21.98 -16.64 24.63
C TRP A 133 -22.00 -17.49 23.36
N VAL A 134 -20.86 -17.56 22.67
CA VAL A 134 -20.68 -18.46 21.52
C VAL A 134 -20.77 -19.92 22.00
N ARG A 135 -21.66 -20.72 21.41
CA ARG A 135 -21.94 -22.11 21.82
C ARG A 135 -21.25 -23.13 20.93
N LYS A 136 -21.59 -23.14 19.63
CA LYS A 136 -20.97 -24.01 18.61
C LYS A 136 -20.33 -23.13 17.55
N VAL A 137 -19.22 -23.58 16.98
CA VAL A 137 -18.56 -22.92 15.83
C VAL A 137 -18.43 -23.97 14.74
N PHE A 138 -19.00 -23.70 13.57
CA PHE A 138 -18.99 -24.61 12.42
C PHE A 138 -17.80 -24.37 11.49
N VAL A 139 -17.29 -23.13 11.49
CA VAL A 139 -16.12 -22.68 10.76
C VAL A 139 -14.95 -22.60 11.73
N ASP A 140 -14.15 -23.66 11.77
CA ASP A 140 -13.08 -23.89 12.75
C ASP A 140 -11.74 -23.22 12.42
N SER A 141 -11.49 -22.94 11.13
CA SER A 141 -10.17 -22.65 10.57
C SER A 141 -10.14 -21.39 9.68
N ILE A 142 -9.00 -20.68 9.72
CA ILE A 142 -8.67 -19.60 8.77
C ILE A 142 -8.28 -20.23 7.44
N GLY A 143 -8.60 -19.58 6.32
CA GLY A 143 -8.39 -20.11 4.96
C GLY A 143 -9.50 -21.05 4.47
N ARG A 144 -10.45 -21.42 5.32
CA ARG A 144 -11.63 -22.19 4.91
C ARG A 144 -12.55 -21.35 4.00
N PRO A 145 -12.98 -21.87 2.84
CA PRO A 145 -14.04 -21.24 2.05
C PRO A 145 -15.40 -21.42 2.73
N VAL A 146 -16.24 -20.38 2.64
CA VAL A 146 -17.64 -20.38 3.11
C VAL A 146 -18.57 -19.89 2.01
N ARG A 147 -19.80 -20.39 1.98
CA ARG A 147 -20.85 -19.94 1.06
C ARG A 147 -21.83 -19.01 1.75
N LYS A 148 -22.41 -18.04 1.04
CA LYS A 148 -23.54 -17.24 1.53
C LYS A 148 -24.65 -18.16 2.05
N GLY A 149 -25.11 -17.91 3.27
CA GLY A 149 -26.09 -18.75 3.97
C GLY A 149 -25.52 -19.98 4.69
N GLU A 150 -24.20 -20.23 4.64
CA GLU A 150 -23.56 -21.27 5.45
C GLU A 150 -23.54 -20.85 6.93
N PRO A 151 -23.88 -21.73 7.89
CA PRO A 151 -23.82 -21.39 9.30
C PRO A 151 -22.37 -21.23 9.77
N LEU A 152 -22.06 -20.10 10.41
CA LEU A 152 -20.71 -19.78 10.89
C LEU A 152 -20.50 -20.27 12.33
N PHE A 153 -21.40 -19.86 13.22
CA PHE A 153 -21.42 -20.23 14.64
C PHE A 153 -22.84 -20.05 15.20
N THR A 154 -23.04 -20.50 16.44
CA THR A 154 -24.27 -20.26 17.20
C THR A 154 -23.98 -19.49 18.48
N ILE A 155 -24.90 -18.63 18.89
CA ILE A 155 -24.81 -17.77 20.08
C ILE A 155 -25.99 -18.00 21.02
N TYR A 156 -25.72 -18.05 22.32
CA TYR A 156 -26.72 -17.94 23.39
C TYR A 156 -26.80 -16.49 23.84
N SER A 157 -27.98 -15.86 23.75
CA SER A 157 -28.21 -14.48 24.20
C SER A 157 -29.47 -14.44 25.08
N PRO A 158 -29.37 -14.00 26.35
CA PRO A 158 -30.52 -13.83 27.24
C PRO A 158 -31.52 -12.78 26.69
N ASP A 159 -31.00 -11.69 26.14
CA ASP A 159 -31.81 -10.58 25.60
C ASP A 159 -32.63 -11.03 24.38
N LEU A 160 -32.02 -11.88 23.54
CA LEU A 160 -32.71 -12.52 22.43
C LEU A 160 -33.81 -13.47 22.91
N LEU A 161 -33.49 -14.37 23.85
CA LEU A 161 -34.45 -15.32 24.41
C LEU A 161 -35.67 -14.60 25.01
N ALA A 162 -35.45 -13.54 25.79
CA ALA A 162 -36.52 -12.73 26.37
C ALA A 162 -37.41 -12.06 25.31
N THR A 163 -36.83 -11.60 24.20
CA THR A 163 -37.59 -10.98 23.10
C THR A 163 -38.33 -12.02 22.25
N GLU A 164 -37.80 -13.23 22.08
CA GLU A 164 -38.54 -14.33 21.45
C GLU A 164 -39.78 -14.72 22.29
N ASP A 165 -39.63 -14.80 23.62
CA ASP A 165 -40.76 -15.07 24.53
C ASP A 165 -41.78 -13.90 24.55
N GLU A 166 -41.33 -12.64 24.55
CA GLU A 166 -42.20 -11.46 24.42
C GLU A 166 -42.99 -11.48 23.10
N TYR A 167 -42.33 -11.84 21.99
CA TYR A 167 -42.97 -11.95 20.68
C TYR A 167 -44.05 -13.05 20.64
N LEU A 168 -43.75 -14.23 21.19
CA LEU A 168 -44.72 -15.33 21.29
C LEU A 168 -45.90 -14.99 22.21
N LEU A 169 -45.64 -14.28 23.32
CA LEU A 169 -46.69 -13.79 24.23
C LEU A 169 -47.58 -12.75 23.54
N ALA A 170 -46.99 -11.82 22.78
CA ALA A 170 -47.73 -10.83 21.99
C ALA A 170 -48.62 -11.50 20.94
N LEU A 171 -48.11 -12.50 20.20
CA LEU A 171 -48.89 -13.29 19.23
C LEU A 171 -50.07 -14.01 19.89
N LYS A 172 -49.85 -14.65 21.04
CA LYS A 172 -50.91 -15.31 21.81
C LYS A 172 -51.98 -14.32 22.29
N THR A 173 -51.55 -13.14 22.74
CA THR A 173 -52.44 -12.07 23.21
C THR A 173 -53.27 -11.51 22.05
N GLN A 174 -52.65 -11.28 20.89
CA GLN A 174 -53.35 -10.89 19.66
C GLN A 174 -54.40 -11.93 19.25
N ALA A 175 -54.04 -13.21 19.23
CA ALA A 175 -54.96 -14.30 18.89
C ALA A 175 -56.17 -14.39 19.84
N GLN A 176 -55.97 -14.15 21.14
CA GLN A 176 -57.05 -14.11 22.13
C GLN A 176 -57.99 -12.91 21.96
N LEU A 177 -57.51 -11.81 21.39
CA LEU A 177 -58.27 -10.56 21.22
C LEU A 177 -58.95 -10.45 19.84
N VAL A 178 -58.78 -11.40 18.92
CA VAL A 178 -59.45 -11.40 17.60
C VAL A 178 -60.97 -11.27 17.73
N GLU A 179 -61.56 -12.03 18.65
CA GLU A 179 -63.00 -12.05 18.95
C GLU A 179 -63.46 -10.93 19.91
N SER A 180 -62.56 -10.05 20.36
CA SER A 180 -62.90 -8.95 21.26
C SER A 180 -63.83 -7.94 20.57
N PRO A 181 -64.81 -7.33 21.27
CA PRO A 181 -65.57 -6.20 20.73
C PRO A 181 -64.82 -4.86 20.85
N LEU A 182 -63.60 -4.84 21.42
CA LEU A 182 -62.82 -3.62 21.66
C LEU A 182 -61.72 -3.44 20.59
N ASP A 183 -61.93 -2.51 19.66
CA ASP A 183 -61.00 -2.24 18.55
C ASP A 183 -59.63 -1.73 19.03
N ASP A 184 -59.60 -0.84 20.04
CA ASP A 184 -58.36 -0.33 20.64
C ASP A 184 -57.49 -1.46 21.21
N ALA A 185 -58.12 -2.49 21.79
CA ALA A 185 -57.41 -3.66 22.32
C ALA A 185 -56.77 -4.50 21.21
N LYS A 186 -57.45 -4.65 20.06
CA LYS A 186 -56.90 -5.33 18.87
C LYS A 186 -55.73 -4.55 18.28
N ALA A 187 -55.89 -3.24 18.14
CA ALA A 187 -54.85 -2.35 17.64
C ALA A 187 -53.59 -2.38 18.54
N GLY A 188 -53.78 -2.28 19.86
CA GLY A 188 -52.71 -2.41 20.84
C GLY A 188 -51.97 -3.75 20.76
N ALA A 189 -52.70 -4.87 20.69
CA ALA A 189 -52.08 -6.20 20.55
C ALA A 189 -51.30 -6.36 19.24
N GLY A 190 -51.83 -5.83 18.12
CA GLY A 190 -51.10 -5.79 16.85
C GLY A 190 -49.82 -4.95 16.90
N ALA A 191 -49.85 -3.81 17.58
CA ALA A 191 -48.67 -2.96 17.78
C ALA A 191 -47.58 -3.65 18.61
N LEU A 192 -47.95 -4.43 19.65
CA LEU A 192 -47.00 -5.23 20.42
C LEU A 192 -46.31 -6.30 19.56
N VAL A 193 -47.08 -7.04 18.75
CA VAL A 193 -46.54 -8.04 17.80
C VAL A 193 -45.58 -7.39 16.80
N ALA A 194 -45.94 -6.24 16.23
CA ALA A 194 -45.10 -5.51 15.30
C ALA A 194 -43.78 -5.02 15.95
N SER A 195 -43.87 -4.45 17.15
CA SER A 195 -42.72 -3.95 17.92
C SER A 195 -41.72 -5.06 18.27
N ALA A 196 -42.21 -6.19 18.79
CA ALA A 196 -41.36 -7.33 19.13
C ALA A 196 -40.76 -8.00 17.88
N ARG A 197 -41.51 -8.11 16.76
CA ARG A 197 -40.96 -8.58 15.46
C ARG A 197 -39.84 -7.67 14.97
N GLU A 198 -40.01 -6.36 15.05
CA GLU A 198 -39.00 -5.41 14.58
C GLU A 198 -37.74 -5.46 15.45
N ARG A 199 -37.87 -5.66 16.77
CA ARG A 199 -36.71 -5.86 17.65
C ARG A 199 -35.90 -7.11 17.28
N LEU A 200 -36.57 -8.22 16.94
CA LEU A 200 -35.89 -9.43 16.43
C LEU A 200 -35.14 -9.15 15.11
N ARG A 201 -35.77 -8.43 14.17
CA ARG A 201 -35.12 -8.02 12.91
C ARG A 201 -33.93 -7.10 13.11
N LEU A 202 -34.01 -6.16 14.05
CA LEU A 202 -32.89 -5.29 14.40
C LEU A 202 -31.68 -6.07 14.94
N TRP A 203 -31.87 -7.29 15.46
CA TRP A 203 -30.81 -8.22 15.84
C TRP A 203 -30.42 -9.24 14.74
N ASP A 204 -30.77 -8.96 13.47
CA ASP A 204 -30.53 -9.81 12.30
C ASP A 204 -31.15 -11.22 12.38
N VAL A 205 -32.19 -11.41 13.21
CA VAL A 205 -33.04 -12.61 13.12
C VAL A 205 -33.81 -12.53 11.81
N THR A 206 -33.50 -13.44 10.89
CA THR A 206 -34.10 -13.46 9.56
C THR A 206 -35.60 -13.76 9.61
N ASP A 207 -36.40 -13.27 8.66
CA ASP A 207 -37.83 -13.59 8.59
C ASP A 207 -38.09 -15.11 8.52
N ALA A 208 -37.15 -15.90 7.97
CA ALA A 208 -37.21 -17.36 7.98
C ALA A 208 -37.04 -17.97 9.39
N GLN A 209 -36.20 -17.38 10.24
CA GLN A 209 -36.06 -17.74 11.64
C GLN A 209 -37.27 -17.29 12.47
N ILE A 210 -37.81 -16.09 12.23
CA ILE A 210 -39.05 -15.62 12.88
C ILE A 210 -40.23 -16.53 12.50
N ALA A 211 -40.38 -16.89 11.23
CA ALA A 211 -41.40 -17.86 10.79
C ALA A 211 -41.15 -19.29 11.31
N ALA A 212 -39.92 -19.64 11.70
CA ALA A 212 -39.64 -20.90 12.40
C ALA A 212 -40.01 -20.83 13.88
N LEU A 213 -39.73 -19.72 14.56
CA LEU A 213 -40.15 -19.42 15.93
C LEU A 213 -41.68 -19.49 16.07
N GLU A 214 -42.43 -18.86 15.15
CA GLU A 214 -43.90 -18.92 15.09
C GLU A 214 -44.42 -20.36 14.98
N ARG A 215 -43.91 -21.14 14.02
CA ARG A 215 -44.31 -22.54 13.81
C ARG A 215 -43.96 -23.45 14.98
N ARG A 216 -42.87 -23.15 15.70
CA ARG A 216 -42.40 -23.91 16.86
C ARG A 216 -43.15 -23.53 18.14
N GLY A 217 -43.69 -22.31 18.22
CA GLY A 217 -44.45 -21.80 19.37
C GLY A 217 -43.64 -21.71 20.68
N LYS A 218 -42.31 -21.72 20.59
CA LYS A 218 -41.40 -21.74 21.75
C LYS A 218 -40.10 -21.01 21.42
N ALA A 219 -39.63 -20.15 22.32
CA ALA A 219 -38.34 -19.51 22.16
C ALA A 219 -37.18 -20.54 22.21
N GLU A 220 -36.13 -20.28 21.43
CA GLU A 220 -34.90 -21.07 21.47
C GLU A 220 -33.75 -20.24 22.05
N PRO A 221 -33.00 -20.77 23.03
CA PRO A 221 -31.89 -20.02 23.64
C PRO A 221 -30.73 -19.78 22.65
N VAL A 222 -30.67 -20.49 21.50
CA VAL A 222 -29.49 -20.52 20.65
C VAL A 222 -29.81 -20.11 19.21
N LEU A 223 -29.33 -18.93 18.81
CA LEU A 223 -29.43 -18.44 17.43
C LEU A 223 -28.25 -18.94 16.59
N THR A 224 -28.51 -19.26 15.32
CA THR A 224 -27.45 -19.54 14.34
C THR A 224 -27.16 -18.29 13.50
N ILE A 225 -25.88 -17.92 13.43
CA ILE A 225 -25.38 -16.80 12.61
C ILE A 225 -24.87 -17.37 11.28
N TYR A 226 -25.30 -16.78 10.17
CA TYR A 226 -25.01 -17.24 8.81
C TYR A 226 -24.05 -16.30 8.08
N ALA A 227 -23.34 -16.83 7.08
CA ALA A 227 -22.47 -16.04 6.22
C ALA A 227 -23.27 -15.09 5.31
N PRO A 228 -23.06 -13.76 5.37
CA PRO A 228 -23.77 -12.79 4.50
C PRO A 228 -23.31 -12.85 3.04
N SER A 229 -22.10 -13.33 2.79
CA SER A 229 -21.42 -13.42 1.49
C SER A 229 -20.66 -14.75 1.37
N SER A 230 -20.32 -15.14 0.14
CA SER A 230 -19.39 -16.26 -0.11
C SER A 230 -17.96 -15.73 -0.15
N GLY A 231 -17.00 -16.44 0.43
CA GLY A 231 -15.61 -15.97 0.51
C GLY A 231 -14.68 -16.93 1.25
N ILE A 232 -13.51 -16.43 1.66
CA ILE A 232 -12.52 -17.16 2.45
C ILE A 232 -12.41 -16.51 3.84
N VAL A 233 -12.34 -17.34 4.88
CA VAL A 233 -12.29 -16.89 6.27
C VAL A 233 -10.90 -16.34 6.58
N MET A 234 -10.78 -15.02 6.69
CA MET A 234 -9.51 -14.32 6.95
C MET A 234 -9.16 -14.22 8.44
N LYS A 235 -10.17 -14.13 9.32
CA LYS A 235 -10.02 -13.96 10.76
C LYS A 235 -11.17 -14.68 11.47
N ARG A 236 -10.92 -15.19 12.69
CA ARG A 236 -11.94 -15.83 13.52
C ARG A 236 -11.79 -15.45 15.00
N ASP A 237 -12.56 -14.46 15.44
CA ASP A 237 -12.57 -14.02 16.84
C ASP A 237 -13.64 -14.75 17.70
N ALA A 238 -14.60 -15.43 17.06
CA ALA A 238 -15.61 -16.26 17.73
C ALA A 238 -15.04 -17.65 18.08
N LEU A 239 -14.88 -17.92 19.38
CA LEU A 239 -14.41 -19.19 19.95
C LEU A 239 -15.53 -19.82 20.79
N PRO A 240 -15.68 -21.16 20.83
CA PRO A 240 -16.63 -21.81 21.73
C PRO A 240 -16.44 -21.38 23.19
N GLY A 241 -17.53 -21.05 23.88
CA GLY A 241 -17.54 -20.57 25.26
C GLY A 241 -17.22 -19.08 25.45
N LYS A 242 -16.73 -18.37 24.42
CA LYS A 242 -16.38 -16.94 24.51
C LYS A 242 -17.64 -16.09 24.65
N TYR A 243 -17.62 -15.17 25.62
CA TYR A 243 -18.59 -14.07 25.70
C TYR A 243 -18.24 -12.97 24.68
N VAL A 244 -19.27 -12.41 24.06
CA VAL A 244 -19.19 -11.43 22.98
C VAL A 244 -20.22 -10.33 23.22
N GLU A 245 -19.81 -9.11 22.91
CA GLU A 245 -20.62 -7.89 23.01
C GLU A 245 -20.89 -7.32 21.61
N PRO A 246 -21.87 -6.42 21.44
CA PRO A 246 -22.07 -5.73 20.16
C PRO A 246 -20.89 -4.81 19.82
N GLY A 247 -20.36 -4.92 18.59
CA GLY A 247 -19.20 -4.15 18.08
C GLY A 247 -18.23 -4.96 17.25
#